data_AF-A0A7J6WB29-F1
#
_entry.id   AF-A0A7J6WB29-F1
#
_cell.length_a   1.000
_cell.length_b   1.000
_cell.length_c   1.000
_cell.angle_alpha   90.00
_cell.angle_beta   90.00
_cell.angle_gamma   90.00
#
_symmetry.space_group_name_H-M   'P 1'
#
loop_
_entity.id
_entity.type
_entity.pdbx_description
1 polymer ?
#
loop_
_entity_poly.entity_id
_entity_poly.type
_entity_poly.pdbx_seq_one_letter_code
_entity_poly.pdbx_strand_id
1 'polypeptide(L)'
;MLPVPRRWRGACESGTEFNSSNCNPKLIGARSFSKAVKQLNLTISLPDDYDSPRDYFGHGTHTSSIAAGSLVENVDYFGYAKGTATGIAPLTNLAMYKVLFANSTIGATASDTLAAMDQAIEDGVDLMSLSLGFPENSSVDNPILL
;
A
#
# COMPACT_ATOMS: atom_id res chain seq x y z
N MET A 1 -0.90 10.40 -18.94
CA MET A 1 -0.38 9.47 -17.91
C MET A 1 0.93 8.90 -18.42
N LEU A 2 1.98 8.86 -17.59
CA LEU A 2 3.29 8.37 -18.03
C LEU A 2 3.25 6.86 -18.26
N PRO A 3 3.99 6.33 -19.25
CA PRO A 3 4.11 4.89 -19.44
C PRO A 3 4.81 4.25 -18.25
N VAL A 4 4.57 2.95 -18.02
CA VAL A 4 5.29 2.18 -17.00
C VAL A 4 6.79 2.23 -17.31
N PRO A 5 7.67 2.63 -16.37
CA PRO A 5 9.10 2.69 -16.61
C PRO A 5 9.66 1.32 -17.00
N ARG A 6 10.53 1.26 -18.03
CA ARG A 6 11.13 -0.01 -18.50
C ARG A 6 11.95 -0.74 -17.43
N ARG A 7 12.45 -0.02 -16.42
CA ARG A 7 13.20 -0.59 -15.30
C ARG A 7 12.32 -1.20 -14.20
N TRP A 8 11.01 -0.96 -14.24
CA TRP A 8 10.06 -1.46 -13.24
C TRP A 8 10.02 -2.99 -13.27
N ARG A 9 10.16 -3.62 -12.11
CA ARG A 9 10.17 -5.10 -11.95
C ARG A 9 9.03 -5.63 -11.08
N GLY A 10 8.20 -4.75 -10.53
CA GLY A 10 7.09 -5.16 -9.69
C GLY A 10 5.96 -5.85 -10.45
N ALA A 11 5.03 -6.41 -9.67
CA ALA A 11 3.92 -7.20 -10.17
C ALA A 11 2.58 -6.68 -9.66
N CYS A 12 1.51 -7.13 -10.31
CA CYS A 12 0.14 -6.98 -9.83
C CYS A 12 -0.36 -8.34 -9.33
N GLU A 13 -0.27 -8.57 -8.03
CA GLU A 13 -0.68 -9.82 -7.41
C GLU A 13 -2.19 -9.99 -7.45
N SER A 14 -2.65 -11.23 -7.50
CA SER A 14 -4.08 -11.57 -7.42
C SER A 14 -4.38 -12.16 -6.04
N GLY A 15 -5.62 -11.97 -5.57
CA GLY A 15 -6.10 -12.47 -4.29
C GLY A 15 -7.59 -12.18 -4.12
N THR A 16 -8.07 -12.21 -2.87
CA THR A 16 -9.47 -11.93 -2.56
C THR A 16 -9.92 -10.58 -3.14
N GLU A 17 -10.92 -10.62 -4.03
CA GLU A 17 -11.49 -9.48 -4.76
C GLU A 17 -10.48 -8.60 -5.51
N PHE A 18 -9.29 -9.10 -5.85
CA PHE A 18 -8.27 -8.32 -6.55
C PHE A 18 -7.56 -9.20 -7.56
N ASN A 19 -7.38 -8.71 -8.79
CA ASN A 19 -6.66 -9.44 -9.82
C ASN A 19 -5.76 -8.51 -10.64
N SER A 20 -4.95 -9.10 -11.52
CA SER A 20 -3.96 -8.36 -12.31
C SER A 20 -4.53 -7.24 -13.19
N SER A 21 -5.82 -7.31 -13.57
CA SER A 21 -6.49 -6.25 -14.34
C SER A 21 -6.80 -4.99 -13.52
N ASN A 22 -6.65 -5.03 -12.20
CA ASN A 22 -6.80 -3.86 -11.33
C ASN A 22 -5.60 -2.90 -11.41
N CYS A 23 -4.44 -3.38 -11.86
CA CYS A 23 -3.31 -2.51 -12.17
C CYS A 23 -3.45 -1.87 -13.56
N ASN A 24 -2.89 -0.68 -13.69
CA ASN A 24 -2.96 0.14 -14.89
C ASN A 24 -1.73 1.07 -14.95
N PRO A 25 -1.59 1.97 -15.93
CA PRO A 25 -0.44 2.87 -15.99
C PRO A 25 -0.30 3.81 -14.78
N LYS A 26 -1.34 4.00 -13.95
CA LYS A 26 -1.25 4.72 -12.68
C LYS A 26 -0.75 3.82 -11.57
N LEU A 27 -1.51 2.77 -11.25
CA LEU A 27 -1.18 1.75 -10.25
C LEU A 27 -0.44 0.63 -10.97
N ILE A 28 0.89 0.74 -11.05
CA ILE A 28 1.73 -0.13 -11.88
C ILE A 28 2.12 -1.43 -11.19
N GLY A 29 1.90 -1.52 -9.88
CA GLY A 29 2.08 -2.74 -9.10
C GLY A 29 1.30 -2.68 -7.80
N ALA A 30 0.90 -3.86 -7.34
CA ALA A 30 0.14 -4.04 -6.11
C ALA A 30 0.49 -5.40 -5.53
N ARG A 31 0.98 -5.42 -4.30
CA ARG A 31 1.42 -6.62 -3.57
C ARG A 31 0.90 -6.61 -2.14
N SER A 32 0.79 -7.79 -1.54
CA SER A 32 0.39 -7.96 -0.14
C SER A 32 1.36 -8.86 0.62
N PHE A 33 1.77 -8.42 1.80
CA PHE A 33 2.73 -9.11 2.66
C PHE A 33 2.01 -9.50 3.95
N SER A 34 1.60 -10.75 4.02
CA SER A 34 0.82 -11.30 5.15
C SER A 34 1.45 -12.57 5.73
N LYS A 35 2.73 -12.80 5.46
CA LYS A 35 3.38 -14.06 5.81
C LYS A 35 3.52 -14.19 7.32
N ALA A 36 3.92 -13.11 8.01
CA ALA A 36 4.03 -13.13 9.46
C ALA A 36 2.66 -13.26 10.13
N VAL A 37 1.63 -12.57 9.60
CA VAL A 37 0.24 -12.72 10.05
C VAL A 37 -0.22 -14.18 9.96
N LYS A 38 0.00 -14.83 8.82
CA LYS A 38 -0.36 -16.24 8.58
C LYS A 38 0.43 -17.21 9.46
N GLN A 39 1.70 -16.94 9.75
CA GLN A 39 2.51 -17.77 10.65
C GLN A 39 2.01 -17.77 12.09
N LEU A 40 1.38 -16.67 12.53
CA LEU A 40 0.72 -16.58 13.83
C LEU A 40 -0.68 -17.21 13.85
N ASN A 41 -1.11 -17.89 12.79
CA ASN A 41 -2.47 -18.42 12.60
C ASN A 41 -3.56 -17.36 12.71
N LEU A 42 -3.25 -16.11 12.34
CA LEU A 42 -4.22 -15.01 12.28
C LEU A 42 -4.88 -15.02 10.91
N THR A 43 -6.20 -14.99 10.89
CA THR A 43 -6.99 -15.07 9.65
C THR A 43 -7.11 -13.70 8.99
N ILE A 44 -6.95 -13.69 7.67
CA ILE A 44 -7.26 -12.56 6.78
C ILE A 44 -8.41 -13.01 5.89
N SER A 45 -9.61 -12.53 6.18
CA SER A 45 -10.81 -12.97 5.47
C SER A 45 -11.91 -11.92 5.50
N LEU A 46 -12.81 -12.01 4.53
CA LEU A 46 -14.05 -11.25 4.54
C LEU A 46 -14.91 -11.61 5.77
N PRO A 47 -15.72 -10.67 6.29
CA PRO A 47 -15.90 -9.30 5.82
C PRO A 47 -14.88 -8.32 6.40
N ASP A 48 -13.90 -8.80 7.17
CA ASP A 48 -13.01 -7.94 7.97
C ASP A 48 -11.72 -7.57 7.23
N ASP A 49 -11.37 -8.27 6.15
CA ASP A 49 -10.25 -7.91 5.29
C ASP A 49 -10.21 -8.68 3.95
N TYR A 50 -9.24 -8.32 3.11
CA TYR A 50 -8.89 -8.99 1.86
C TYR A 50 -7.49 -9.59 1.97
N ASP A 51 -7.38 -10.91 1.75
CA ASP A 51 -6.09 -11.59 1.52
C ASP A 51 -5.62 -11.30 0.09
N SER A 52 -5.29 -10.03 -0.15
CA SER A 52 -4.86 -9.44 -1.41
C SER A 52 -4.32 -8.03 -1.17
N PRO A 53 -3.78 -7.35 -2.22
CA PRO A 53 -3.38 -5.95 -2.13
C PRO A 53 -4.53 -4.96 -1.93
N ARG A 54 -5.80 -5.39 -1.96
CA ARG A 54 -6.96 -4.52 -1.80
C ARG A 54 -6.99 -3.91 -0.39
N ASP A 55 -7.17 -2.59 -0.34
CA ASP A 55 -7.36 -1.86 0.91
C ASP A 55 -8.77 -2.11 1.46
N TYR A 56 -8.83 -2.51 2.73
CA TYR A 56 -10.07 -2.68 3.49
C TYR A 56 -10.40 -1.44 4.33
N PHE A 57 -9.39 -0.85 4.97
CA PHE A 57 -9.56 0.18 5.99
C PHE A 57 -9.66 1.60 5.42
N GLY A 58 -9.06 1.84 4.25
CA GLY A 58 -9.08 3.12 3.54
C GLY A 58 -7.85 4.01 3.78
N HIS A 59 -7.05 3.73 4.81
CA HIS A 59 -5.84 4.51 5.11
C HIS A 59 -4.81 4.49 3.97
N GLY A 60 -4.59 3.33 3.33
CA GLY A 60 -3.68 3.19 2.19
C GLY A 60 -4.18 3.96 0.96
N THR A 61 -5.48 3.90 0.71
CA THR A 61 -6.15 4.65 -0.36
C THR A 61 -6.02 6.15 -0.12
N HIS A 62 -6.28 6.63 1.10
CA HIS A 62 -6.20 8.03 1.45
C HIS A 62 -4.76 8.58 1.30
N THR A 63 -3.77 7.91 1.90
CA THR A 63 -2.36 8.34 1.86
C THR A 63 -1.78 8.34 0.43
N SER A 64 -2.04 7.29 -0.35
CA SER A 64 -1.58 7.22 -1.75
C SER A 64 -2.24 8.28 -2.64
N SER A 65 -3.52 8.61 -2.41
CA SER A 65 -4.22 9.67 -3.14
C SER A 65 -3.64 11.06 -2.84
N ILE A 66 -3.17 11.31 -1.62
CA ILE A 66 -2.49 12.56 -1.26
C ILE A 66 -1.11 12.64 -1.93
N ALA A 67 -0.33 11.56 -1.89
CA ALA A 67 1.02 11.58 -2.45
C ALA A 67 0.98 11.70 -3.99
N ALA A 68 0.13 10.90 -4.64
CA ALA A 68 0.16 10.70 -6.08
C ALA A 68 -1.22 10.54 -6.70
N GLY A 69 -2.33 11.01 -6.13
CA GLY A 69 -3.65 10.92 -6.76
C GLY A 69 -3.70 11.59 -8.15
N SER A 70 -4.33 10.93 -9.12
CA SER A 70 -4.69 11.56 -10.39
C SER A 70 -5.69 12.69 -10.16
N LEU A 71 -5.85 13.60 -11.14
CA LEU A 71 -6.91 14.61 -11.06
C LEU A 71 -8.29 13.93 -11.07
N VAL A 72 -9.13 14.29 -10.10
CA VAL A 72 -10.54 13.90 -10.03
C VAL A 72 -11.37 15.15 -9.76
N GLU A 73 -12.15 15.56 -10.76
CA GLU A 73 -13.01 16.75 -10.69
C GLU A 73 -14.29 16.45 -9.90
N ASN A 74 -14.91 17.51 -9.37
CA ASN A 74 -16.22 17.47 -8.71
C ASN A 74 -16.29 16.50 -7.53
N VAL A 75 -15.24 16.47 -6.73
CA VAL A 75 -15.21 15.71 -5.47
C VAL A 75 -15.48 16.61 -4.28
N ASP A 76 -16.03 16.02 -3.22
CA ASP A 76 -16.28 16.67 -1.95
C ASP A 76 -16.38 15.62 -0.83
N TYR A 77 -16.39 16.09 0.41
CA TYR A 77 -16.72 15.28 1.58
C TYR A 77 -18.00 15.82 2.20
N PHE A 78 -19.15 15.21 1.90
CA PHE A 78 -20.48 15.64 2.37
C PHE A 78 -20.76 17.13 2.11
N GLY A 79 -20.31 17.65 0.97
CA GLY A 79 -20.44 19.05 0.57
C GLY A 79 -19.31 19.99 1.05
N TYR A 80 -18.37 19.51 1.86
CA TYR A 80 -17.17 20.26 2.26
C TYR A 80 -16.01 20.04 1.30
N ALA A 81 -15.08 21.00 1.25
CA ALA A 81 -13.86 20.95 0.43
C ALA A 81 -14.12 20.64 -1.07
N LYS A 82 -15.21 21.19 -1.62
CA LYS A 82 -15.58 21.02 -3.03
C LYS A 82 -14.46 21.48 -3.95
N GLY A 83 -14.10 20.66 -4.94
CA GLY A 83 -13.13 21.04 -5.95
C GLY A 83 -12.63 19.87 -6.78
N THR A 84 -11.39 20.00 -7.23
CA THR A 84 -10.64 18.94 -7.91
C THR A 84 -9.63 18.37 -6.95
N ALA A 85 -9.72 17.08 -6.61
CA ALA A 85 -8.68 16.41 -5.86
C ALA A 85 -7.52 16.03 -6.77
N THR A 86 -6.31 16.21 -6.27
CA THR A 86 -5.09 15.77 -6.93
C THR A 86 -4.00 15.53 -5.88
N GLY A 87 -3.12 14.57 -6.13
CA GLY A 87 -1.96 14.38 -5.28
C GLY A 87 -0.88 15.42 -5.52
N ILE A 88 0.13 15.44 -4.65
CA ILE A 88 1.31 16.31 -4.81
C ILE A 88 2.07 16.00 -6.11
N ALA A 89 2.13 14.72 -6.49
CA ALA A 89 2.80 14.25 -7.70
C ALA A 89 1.83 13.46 -8.61
N PRO A 90 0.88 14.11 -9.30
CA PRO A 90 -0.21 13.42 -9.99
C PRO A 90 0.25 12.60 -11.20
N LEU A 91 1.42 12.93 -11.76
CA LEU A 91 1.96 12.27 -12.96
C LEU A 91 2.83 11.04 -12.66
N THR A 92 3.17 10.77 -11.39
CA THR A 92 4.01 9.62 -11.03
C THR A 92 3.23 8.31 -11.10
N ASN A 93 3.93 7.22 -11.33
CA ASN A 93 3.37 5.89 -11.16
C ASN A 93 3.30 5.56 -9.65
N LEU A 94 2.34 4.74 -9.26
CA LEU A 94 2.10 4.28 -7.90
C LEU A 94 2.30 2.76 -7.84
N ALA A 95 2.98 2.29 -6.81
CA ALA A 95 3.05 0.88 -6.47
C ALA A 95 2.64 0.71 -5.01
N MET A 96 1.74 -0.23 -4.74
CA MET A 96 1.19 -0.45 -3.40
C MET A 96 1.71 -1.75 -2.79
N TYR A 97 2.15 -1.66 -1.54
CA TYR A 97 2.65 -2.77 -0.75
C TYR A 97 1.84 -2.81 0.55
N LYS A 98 0.84 -3.69 0.62
CA LYS A 98 -0.04 -3.80 1.79
C LYS A 98 0.63 -4.69 2.85
N VAL A 99 0.83 -4.13 4.04
CA VAL A 99 1.55 -4.80 5.16
C VAL A 99 0.75 -4.82 6.47
N LEU A 100 -0.43 -4.18 6.50
CA LEU A 100 -1.36 -4.23 7.62
C LEU A 100 -2.67 -4.86 7.19
N PHE A 101 -3.18 -5.69 8.08
CA PHE A 101 -4.49 -6.35 8.02
C PHE A 101 -5.19 -6.21 9.37
N ALA A 102 -6.52 -6.32 9.38
CA ALA A 102 -7.37 -6.05 10.56
C ALA A 102 -6.89 -6.73 11.85
N ASN A 103 -6.42 -7.99 11.75
CA ASN A 103 -5.98 -8.79 12.90
C ASN A 103 -4.45 -8.77 13.14
N SER A 104 -3.70 -7.90 12.46
CA SER A 104 -2.23 -7.93 12.53
C SER A 104 -1.72 -7.49 13.91
N THR A 105 -0.73 -8.20 14.44
CA THR A 105 0.02 -7.75 15.62
C THR A 105 1.14 -6.79 15.19
N ILE A 106 1.63 -5.97 16.13
CA ILE A 106 2.76 -5.05 15.87
C ILE A 106 3.97 -5.79 15.30
N GLY A 107 4.34 -6.93 15.90
CA GLY A 107 5.49 -7.73 15.44
C GLY A 107 5.29 -8.35 14.05
N ALA A 108 4.08 -8.83 13.74
CA ALA A 108 3.77 -9.34 12.41
C ALA A 108 3.84 -8.24 11.35
N THR A 109 3.21 -7.09 11.63
CA THR A 109 3.29 -5.90 10.77
C THR A 109 4.73 -5.45 10.58
N ALA A 110 5.57 -5.47 11.61
CA ALA A 110 6.97 -5.08 11.51
C ALA A 110 7.74 -6.00 10.55
N SER A 111 7.59 -7.31 10.71
CA SER A 111 8.22 -8.30 9.83
C SER A 111 7.72 -8.21 8.39
N ASP A 112 6.41 -8.08 8.18
CA ASP A 112 5.82 -7.96 6.84
C ASP A 112 6.19 -6.60 6.20
N THR A 113 6.40 -5.54 7.00
CA THR A 113 6.92 -4.24 6.54
C THR A 113 8.35 -4.34 6.02
N LEU A 114 9.24 -5.03 6.73
CA LEU A 114 10.62 -5.26 6.25
C LEU A 114 10.61 -6.00 4.92
N ALA A 115 9.84 -7.09 4.82
CA ALA A 115 9.73 -7.87 3.59
C ALA A 115 9.18 -7.03 2.42
N ALA A 116 8.23 -6.12 2.69
CA ALA A 116 7.69 -5.21 1.69
C ALA A 116 8.70 -4.15 1.24
N MET A 117 9.49 -3.61 2.16
CA MET A 117 10.55 -2.65 1.84
C MET A 117 11.64 -3.27 0.98
N ASP A 118 12.11 -4.47 1.33
CA ASP A 118 13.07 -5.23 0.52
C ASP A 118 12.51 -5.46 -0.89
N GLN A 119 11.26 -5.90 -1.01
CA GLN A 119 10.62 -6.11 -2.30
C GLN A 119 10.45 -4.81 -3.09
N ALA A 120 10.12 -3.68 -2.44
CA ALA A 120 10.00 -2.38 -3.10
C ALA A 120 11.34 -1.90 -3.68
N ILE A 121 12.44 -2.15 -2.98
CA ILE A 121 13.80 -1.86 -3.47
C ILE A 121 14.10 -2.73 -4.70
N GLU A 122 13.84 -4.03 -4.63
CA GLU A 122 14.05 -4.96 -5.76
C GLU A 122 13.18 -4.64 -6.99
N ASP A 123 11.93 -4.22 -6.75
CA ASP A 123 10.98 -3.82 -7.79
C ASP A 123 11.41 -2.51 -8.48
N GLY A 124 12.31 -1.75 -7.85
CA GLY A 124 12.92 -0.54 -8.40
C GLY A 124 12.15 0.74 -8.08
N VAL A 125 11.47 0.80 -6.92
CA VAL A 125 10.78 2.00 -6.43
C VAL A 125 11.78 3.15 -6.17
N ASP A 126 11.40 4.38 -6.54
CA ASP A 126 12.24 5.57 -6.36
C ASP A 126 12.11 6.22 -4.98
N LEU A 127 10.92 6.17 -4.41
CA LEU A 127 10.57 6.80 -3.14
C LEU A 127 9.50 5.96 -2.44
N MET A 128 9.70 5.68 -1.16
CA MET A 128 8.72 5.01 -0.30
C MET A 128 8.05 6.03 0.62
N SER A 129 6.71 6.01 0.66
CA SER A 129 5.91 6.81 1.60
C SER A 129 5.31 5.87 2.65
N LEU A 130 5.86 5.90 3.87
CA LEU A 130 5.49 5.01 4.96
C LEU A 130 4.76 5.79 6.05
N SER A 131 3.44 5.83 6.01
CA SER A 131 2.62 6.43 7.07
C SER A 131 2.35 5.39 8.18
N LEU A 132 3.43 4.84 8.73
CA LEU A 132 3.44 3.81 9.77
C LEU A 132 4.38 4.21 10.91
N GLY A 133 4.21 3.61 12.08
CA GLY A 133 5.07 3.79 13.24
C GLY A 133 5.03 2.57 14.14
N PHE A 134 6.13 2.30 14.84
CA PHE A 134 6.27 1.18 15.77
C PHE A 134 6.79 1.69 17.13
N PRO A 135 6.41 1.06 18.26
CA PRO A 135 6.91 1.46 19.57
C PRO A 135 8.45 1.38 19.67
N GLU A 136 9.07 2.39 20.29
CA GLU A 136 10.51 2.42 20.58
C GLU A 136 10.85 1.67 21.88
N ASN A 137 10.66 0.35 21.89
CA ASN A 137 11.08 -0.50 23.01
C ASN A 137 12.46 -1.14 22.78
N SER A 138 12.83 -1.44 21.52
CA SER A 138 14.18 -1.84 21.09
C SER A 138 14.36 -1.66 19.57
N SER A 139 15.60 -1.50 19.08
CA SER A 139 15.90 -1.38 17.64
C SER A 139 15.57 -2.64 16.83
N VAL A 140 15.24 -3.75 17.49
CA VAL A 140 14.86 -5.02 16.86
C VAL A 140 13.36 -5.05 16.54
N ASP A 141 12.56 -4.23 17.23
CA ASP A 141 11.10 -4.19 17.10
C ASP A 141 10.58 -3.05 16.22
N ASN A 142 11.43 -2.07 15.89
CA ASN A 142 11.09 -0.95 15.02
C ASN A 142 11.83 -1.04 13.68
N PRO A 143 11.20 -1.56 12.61
CA PRO A 143 11.83 -1.75 11.31
C PRO A 143 12.07 -0.45 10.53
N ILE A 144 11.51 0.67 10.99
CA ILE A 144 11.61 1.99 10.34
C ILE A 144 12.18 3.04 11.31
N LEU A 145 12.97 2.59 12.29
CA LEU A 145 13.73 3.48 13.17
C LEU A 145 14.70 4.31 12.30
N LEU A 146 14.61 5.64 12.40
CA LEU A 146 15.49 6.60 11.72
C LEU A 146 16.61 7.07 12.65
#